data_AF-A0AAV9F5Q1-F1
#
_entry.id   AF-A0AAV9F5Q1-F1
#
_cell.length_a   1.000
_cell.length_b   1.000
_cell.length_c   1.000
_cell.angle_alpha   90.00
_cell.angle_beta   90.00
_cell.angle_gamma   90.00
#
_symmetry.space_group_name_H-M   'P 1'
#
loop_
_entity.id
_entity.type
_entity.pdbx_description
1 polymer ?
#
loop_
_entity_poly.entity_id
_entity_poly.type
_entity_poly.pdbx_seq_one_letter_code
_entity_poly.pdbx_strand_id
1 'polypeptide(L)'
;MGTLTAQKQSIVNDALFFTAEPLYQKDAFALQGITNSRFIRRASDCLPVRVIEAKHPKRHSVVYFDLTQEECEKMCHLGFVFSEPYHLGKQKFSLQAKYMSQYYNYAYSNYFGLYLSTNESCFYDIVVKYEFSVRKKPDERFVMKQTGAWTFKDSKTLGINDLFVMTWSSLMASDFFISGMLHLRAKLTIG
;
A
#
# COMPACT_ATOMS: atom_id res chain seq x y z
N MET A 1 50.50 -30.32 5.70
CA MET A 1 49.56 -30.30 4.58
C MET A 1 48.80 -31.62 4.63
N GLY A 2 47.48 -31.78 4.74
CA GLY A 2 46.28 -30.95 4.95
C GLY A 2 45.16 -31.98 5.25
N THR A 3 44.29 -31.73 6.23
CA THR A 3 42.82 -31.52 6.07
C THR A 3 42.07 -32.64 5.31
N LEU A 4 40.98 -33.26 5.75
CA LEU A 4 39.94 -32.95 6.73
C LEU A 4 39.19 -34.26 7.06
N THR A 5 39.02 -34.58 8.34
CA THR A 5 38.01 -35.53 8.82
C THR A 5 36.69 -34.81 9.04
N ALA A 6 35.61 -35.35 8.48
CA ALA A 6 34.26 -34.88 8.68
C ALA A 6 33.75 -35.22 10.10
N GLN A 7 33.18 -34.23 10.79
CA GLN A 7 32.40 -34.45 12.01
C GLN A 7 31.25 -33.44 12.13
N LYS A 8 30.06 -33.97 11.86
CA LYS A 8 28.75 -33.79 12.52
C LYS A 8 28.68 -32.76 13.68
N GLN A 9 27.73 -31.81 13.61
CA GLN A 9 26.80 -31.56 14.73
C GLN A 9 25.60 -30.67 14.37
N SER A 10 24.42 -31.14 14.79
CA SER A 10 23.16 -30.39 14.83
C SER A 10 23.17 -29.33 15.93
N ILE A 11 22.50 -28.21 15.71
CA ILE A 11 22.00 -27.36 16.78
C ILE A 11 20.54 -27.00 16.45
N VAL A 12 19.64 -27.65 17.17
CA VAL A 12 18.30 -27.14 17.50
C VAL A 12 18.51 -25.95 18.43
N ASN A 13 17.77 -24.85 18.24
CA ASN A 13 17.38 -24.01 19.37
C ASN A 13 16.07 -23.30 19.06
N ASP A 14 15.07 -23.65 19.87
CA ASP A 14 13.74 -23.11 19.95
C ASP A 14 13.71 -21.65 20.45
N ALA A 15 12.61 -20.99 20.07
CA ALA A 15 11.83 -19.97 20.78
C ALA A 15 12.56 -18.88 21.59
N LEU A 16 12.13 -17.63 21.40
CA LEU A 16 11.67 -16.82 22.54
C LEU A 16 10.89 -15.59 22.06
N PHE A 17 9.71 -15.45 22.68
CA PHE A 17 8.79 -14.33 22.66
C PHE A 17 9.51 -13.00 22.91
N PHE A 18 9.17 -11.96 22.15
CA PHE A 18 9.44 -10.59 22.59
C PHE A 18 8.13 -9.93 22.99
N THR A 19 7.91 -9.95 24.30
CA THR A 19 6.96 -9.16 25.08
C THR A 19 7.06 -7.67 24.74
N ALA A 20 5.91 -7.03 24.59
CA ALA A 20 5.78 -5.59 24.48
C ALA A 20 5.97 -4.92 25.84
N GLU A 21 6.72 -3.81 25.90
CA GLU A 21 6.51 -2.69 26.84
C GLU A 21 7.27 -1.41 26.40
N PRO A 22 6.82 -0.20 26.82
CA PRO A 22 7.05 1.07 26.12
C PRO A 22 8.20 1.89 26.73
N LEU A 23 8.80 2.79 25.96
CA LEU A 23 9.74 3.80 26.48
C LEU A 23 9.43 5.21 25.97
N TYR A 24 9.10 6.08 26.91
CA TYR A 24 9.11 7.54 26.77
C TYR A 24 10.54 8.08 26.94
N GLN A 25 10.88 9.07 26.10
CA GLN A 25 11.77 10.22 26.34
C GLN A 25 13.30 10.03 26.34
N LYS A 26 14.01 10.61 25.35
CA LYS A 26 14.82 11.86 25.44
C LYS A 26 15.75 12.02 24.23
N ASP A 27 15.90 13.27 23.81
CA ASP A 27 16.72 13.78 22.70
C ASP A 27 18.23 13.55 22.86
N ALA A 28 18.95 13.36 21.74
CA ALA A 28 20.27 13.96 21.51
C ALA A 28 20.74 13.80 20.04
N PHE A 29 21.41 14.86 19.60
CA PHE A 29 21.98 15.24 18.29
C PHE A 29 22.88 14.24 17.52
N ALA A 30 22.93 14.51 16.20
CA ALA A 30 24.13 14.62 15.33
C ALA A 30 24.45 13.53 14.27
N LEU A 31 24.41 14.03 13.03
CA LEU A 31 25.29 13.79 11.86
C LEU A 31 25.31 12.44 11.10
N GLN A 32 24.93 12.60 9.81
CA GLN A 32 25.48 12.00 8.58
C GLN A 32 25.80 10.49 8.54
N GLY A 33 25.08 9.79 7.67
CA GLY A 33 25.47 8.47 7.18
C GLY A 33 24.46 7.95 6.16
N ILE A 34 24.87 7.94 4.90
CA ILE A 34 24.15 7.30 3.79
C ILE A 34 23.92 5.82 4.14
N THR A 35 22.80 5.27 3.67
CA THR A 35 22.33 3.86 3.67
C THR A 35 21.26 3.48 4.69
N ASN A 36 20.27 2.76 4.17
CA ASN A 36 19.13 2.09 4.82
C ASN A 36 17.93 2.99 5.12
N SER A 37 16.99 3.00 4.16
CA SER A 37 15.60 3.41 4.34
C SER A 37 14.94 2.57 5.44
N ARG A 38 15.13 2.99 6.69
CA ARG A 38 14.43 2.45 7.84
C ARG A 38 13.02 3.03 7.80
N PHE A 39 12.03 2.14 7.67
CA PHE A 39 10.62 2.47 7.84
C PHE A 39 10.43 3.21 9.17
N ILE A 40 10.04 4.48 9.11
CA ILE A 40 9.54 5.22 10.27
C ILE A 40 8.12 5.63 9.92
N ARG A 41 7.16 4.78 10.31
CA ARG A 41 5.73 5.14 10.32
C ARG A 41 5.54 6.11 11.49
N ARG A 42 5.48 7.41 11.21
CA ARG A 42 5.10 8.39 12.24
C ARG A 42 3.60 8.26 12.47
N ALA A 43 3.20 8.12 13.74
CA ALA A 43 1.80 7.96 14.14
C ALA A 43 0.94 9.24 13.97
N SER A 44 1.50 10.29 13.36
CA SER A 44 0.89 11.62 13.26
C SER A 44 0.32 11.93 11.87
N ASP A 45 0.43 11.01 10.92
CA ASP A 45 0.01 11.23 9.52
C ASP A 45 -1.36 10.58 9.20
N CYS A 46 -2.02 10.01 10.22
CA CYS A 46 -3.30 9.33 10.05
C CYS A 46 -4.45 10.36 10.06
N LEU A 47 -4.92 10.78 8.88
CA LEU A 47 -6.16 11.55 8.78
C LEU A 47 -7.35 10.73 9.33
N PRO A 48 -8.24 11.32 10.15
CA PRO A 48 -9.32 10.59 10.77
C PRO A 48 -10.42 10.25 9.75
N VAL A 49 -10.48 8.98 9.33
CA VAL A 49 -11.61 8.45 8.56
C VAL A 49 -12.65 7.89 9.53
N ARG A 50 -13.92 8.28 9.36
CA ARG A 50 -15.04 7.71 10.10
C ARG A 50 -15.25 6.26 9.67
N VAL A 51 -14.76 5.33 10.47
CA VAL A 51 -15.05 3.91 10.32
C VAL A 51 -16.34 3.60 11.08
N ILE A 52 -17.45 3.43 10.36
CA ILE A 52 -18.66 2.84 10.95
C ILE A 52 -18.43 1.33 11.04
N GLU A 53 -18.01 0.86 12.22
CA GLU A 53 -17.81 -0.57 12.49
C GLU A 53 -19.16 -1.30 12.52
N ALA A 54 -19.32 -2.32 11.67
CA ALA A 54 -20.51 -3.15 11.66
C ALA A 54 -20.24 -4.47 12.41
N LYS A 55 -21.23 -4.95 13.15
CA LYS A 55 -21.18 -6.15 14.03
C LYS A 55 -20.92 -7.49 13.32
N HIS A 56 -20.67 -7.52 12.01
CA HIS A 56 -20.41 -8.75 11.23
C HIS A 56 -19.22 -8.54 10.28
N PRO A 57 -18.40 -9.57 9.99
CA PRO A 57 -17.31 -9.46 9.02
C PRO A 57 -17.89 -9.08 7.66
N LYS A 58 -17.67 -7.82 7.27
CA LYS A 58 -18.24 -7.25 6.06
C LYS A 58 -17.68 -8.02 4.86
N ARG A 59 -18.56 -8.72 4.12
CA ARG A 59 -18.21 -9.35 2.84
C ARG A 59 -18.05 -8.34 1.71
N HIS A 60 -18.55 -7.12 1.91
CA HIS A 60 -18.45 -6.01 0.97
C HIS A 60 -17.89 -4.78 1.69
N SER A 61 -16.94 -4.09 1.07
CA SER A 61 -16.35 -2.86 1.60
C SER A 61 -16.21 -1.81 0.49
N VAL A 62 -16.43 -0.55 0.84
CA VAL A 62 -16.11 0.60 -0.01
C VAL A 62 -15.11 1.45 0.74
N VAL A 63 -13.93 1.63 0.14
CA VAL A 63 -12.81 2.35 0.73
C VAL A 63 -12.54 3.57 -0.10
N TYR A 64 -12.53 4.72 0.55
CA TYR A 64 -12.11 6.00 -0.03
C TYR A 64 -10.66 6.25 0.38
N PHE A 65 -9.85 6.67 -0.57
CA PHE A 65 -8.43 6.93 -0.35
C PHE A 65 -8.05 8.21 -1.07
N ASP A 66 -8.21 9.31 -0.34
CA ASP A 66 -7.96 10.64 -0.86
C ASP A 66 -6.52 11.03 -0.57
N LEU A 67 -5.85 11.58 -1.58
CA LEU A 67 -4.47 12.03 -1.50
C LEU A 67 -4.41 13.49 -1.88
N THR A 68 -3.76 14.31 -1.07
CA THR A 68 -3.44 15.68 -1.43
C THR A 68 -2.47 15.71 -2.61
N GLN A 69 -2.48 16.80 -3.36
CA GLN A 69 -1.50 17.03 -4.43
C GLN A 69 -0.06 16.97 -3.89
N GLU A 70 0.18 17.52 -2.69
CA GLU A 70 1.49 17.48 -2.04
C GLU A 70 1.94 16.05 -1.69
N GLU A 71 1.05 15.21 -1.19
CA GLU A 71 1.35 13.79 -0.94
C GLU A 71 1.69 13.06 -2.25
N CYS A 72 0.98 13.39 -3.33
CA CYS A 72 1.30 12.88 -4.65
C CYS A 72 2.70 13.35 -5.09
N GLU A 73 3.02 14.64 -4.98
CA GLU A 73 4.35 15.15 -5.34
C GLU A 73 5.46 14.44 -4.55
N LYS A 74 5.27 14.22 -3.24
CA LYS A 74 6.25 13.48 -2.41
C LYS A 74 6.40 12.02 -2.83
N MET A 75 5.39 11.39 -3.43
CA MET A 75 5.47 10.00 -3.88
C MET A 75 6.55 9.78 -4.95
N CYS A 76 6.95 10.79 -5.72
CA CYS A 76 8.04 10.62 -6.69
C CYS A 76 9.39 10.31 -6.02
N HIS A 77 9.54 10.65 -4.74
CA HIS A 77 10.73 10.34 -3.93
C HIS A 77 10.49 9.16 -2.97
N LEU A 78 9.29 9.07 -2.38
CA LEU A 78 8.94 8.01 -1.42
C LEU A 78 8.57 6.68 -2.07
N GLY A 79 8.17 6.71 -3.34
CA GLY A 79 7.75 5.56 -4.13
C GLY A 79 6.30 5.12 -3.88
N PHE A 80 5.74 5.28 -2.69
CA PHE A 80 4.36 4.87 -2.38
C PHE A 80 3.78 5.54 -1.12
N VAL A 81 2.45 5.48 -0.98
CA VAL A 81 1.68 5.81 0.24
C VAL A 81 0.65 4.71 0.47
N PHE A 82 0.41 4.37 1.74
CA PHE A 82 -0.61 3.38 2.14
C PHE A 82 -1.81 4.06 2.79
N SER A 83 -3.00 3.48 2.60
CA SER A 83 -4.13 3.74 3.47
C SER A 83 -3.92 3.05 4.83
N GLU A 84 -4.66 3.52 5.83
CA GLU A 84 -4.87 2.74 7.04
C GLU A 84 -5.40 1.33 6.70
N PRO A 85 -4.97 0.30 7.44
CA PRO A 85 -5.46 -1.05 7.23
C PRO A 85 -6.93 -1.17 7.65
N TYR A 86 -7.70 -1.93 6.89
CA TYR A 86 -9.10 -2.21 7.14
C TYR A 86 -9.40 -3.70 6.97
N HIS A 87 -10.45 -4.16 7.63
CA HIS A 87 -10.88 -5.56 7.53
C HIS A 87 -11.86 -5.74 6.36
N LEU A 88 -11.61 -6.77 5.56
CA LEU A 88 -12.55 -7.33 4.60
C LEU A 88 -12.67 -8.83 4.92
N GLY A 89 -13.86 -9.26 5.36
CA GLY A 89 -14.02 -10.57 5.98
C GLY A 89 -13.16 -10.69 7.24
N LYS A 90 -12.26 -11.69 7.28
CA LYS A 90 -11.30 -11.91 8.38
C LYS A 90 -9.88 -11.43 8.05
N GLN A 91 -9.66 -10.87 6.86
CA GLN A 91 -8.33 -10.47 6.37
C GLN A 91 -8.18 -8.94 6.46
N LYS A 92 -6.99 -8.48 6.84
CA LYS A 92 -6.63 -7.06 6.80
C LYS A 92 -6.03 -6.70 5.44
N PHE A 93 -6.51 -5.62 4.86
CA PHE A 93 -6.00 -5.05 3.63
C PHE A 93 -5.72 -3.56 3.80
N SER A 94 -4.82 -3.04 2.96
CA SER A 94 -4.57 -1.62 2.77
C SER A 94 -4.60 -1.31 1.28
N LEU A 95 -5.03 -0.11 0.91
CA LEU A 95 -4.75 0.43 -0.41
C LEU A 95 -3.33 0.99 -0.44
N GLN A 96 -2.66 0.85 -1.57
CA GLN A 96 -1.32 1.37 -1.81
C GLN A 96 -1.34 2.17 -3.11
N ALA A 97 -1.13 3.48 -3.01
CA ALA A 97 -0.81 4.31 -4.15
C ALA A 97 0.71 4.25 -4.37
N LYS A 98 1.13 4.12 -5.63
CA LYS A 98 2.54 3.88 -5.95
C LYS A 98 2.97 4.73 -7.14
N TYR A 99 4.09 5.42 -6.98
CA TYR A 99 4.84 5.99 -8.08
C TYR A 99 5.56 4.86 -8.82
N MET A 100 5.11 4.58 -10.04
CA MET A 100 5.70 3.55 -10.88
C MET A 100 6.66 4.22 -11.86
N SER A 101 7.90 3.78 -11.90
CA SER A 101 8.85 4.14 -12.96
C SER A 101 9.10 2.92 -13.84
N GLN A 102 8.94 3.09 -15.15
CA GLN A 102 9.17 2.04 -16.13
C GLN A 102 10.13 2.55 -17.20
N TYR A 103 11.10 1.72 -17.55
CA TYR A 103 11.98 1.97 -18.69
C TYR A 103 11.42 1.21 -19.90
N TYR A 104 10.93 1.94 -20.89
CA TYR A 104 10.36 1.36 -22.11
C TYR A 104 10.77 2.19 -23.32
N ASN A 105 11.06 1.53 -24.45
CA ASN A 105 11.50 2.18 -25.69
C ASN A 105 12.61 3.23 -25.47
N TYR A 106 13.61 2.86 -24.66
CA TYR A 106 14.76 3.71 -24.33
C TYR A 106 14.45 5.00 -23.56
N ALA A 107 13.25 5.13 -22.97
CA ALA A 107 12.85 6.27 -22.15
C ALA A 107 12.24 5.83 -20.81
N TYR A 108 12.47 6.63 -19.76
CA TYR A 108 11.78 6.46 -18.48
C TYR A 108 10.41 7.14 -18.55
N SER A 109 9.36 6.38 -18.23
CA SER A 109 8.01 6.89 -18.07
C SER A 109 7.50 6.57 -16.68
N ASN A 110 6.80 7.51 -16.09
CA ASN A 110 6.32 7.39 -14.72
C ASN A 110 4.79 7.43 -14.69
N TYR A 111 4.18 6.59 -13.87
CA TYR A 111 2.74 6.35 -13.85
C TYR A 111 2.23 6.22 -12.42
N PHE A 112 0.93 6.45 -12.25
CA PHE A 112 0.26 6.27 -10.96
C PHE A 112 -0.32 4.86 -10.86
N GLY A 113 0.27 4.03 -10.01
CA GLY A 113 -0.23 2.70 -9.70
C GLY A 113 -1.14 2.70 -8.46
N LEU A 114 -2.13 1.81 -8.46
CA LEU A 114 -3.01 1.58 -7.30
C LEU A 114 -3.16 0.08 -7.05
N TYR A 115 -2.92 -0.32 -5.80
CA TYR A 115 -2.92 -1.71 -5.38
C TYR A 115 -3.74 -1.92 -4.12
N LEU A 116 -4.36 -3.09 -4.03
CA LEU A 116 -4.87 -3.70 -2.82
C LEU A 116 -3.78 -4.64 -2.28
N SER A 117 -3.31 -4.37 -1.07
CA SER A 117 -2.20 -5.08 -0.46
C SER A 117 -2.63 -5.69 0.87
N THR A 118 -2.08 -6.84 1.21
CA THR A 118 -2.21 -7.46 2.53
C THR A 118 -0.82 -7.74 3.11
N ASN A 119 -0.64 -7.45 4.39
CA ASN A 119 0.65 -7.63 5.07
C ASN A 119 0.81 -9.04 5.66
N GLU A 120 -0.29 -9.78 5.77
CA GLU A 120 -0.36 -11.12 6.32
C GLU A 120 -0.62 -12.10 5.18
N SER A 121 0.06 -13.24 5.20
CA SER A 121 -0.30 -14.33 4.28
C SER A 121 -1.76 -14.73 4.55
N CYS A 122 -2.54 -14.90 3.50
CA CYS A 122 -3.90 -15.39 3.66
C CYS A 122 -3.83 -16.84 4.15
N PHE A 123 -4.56 -17.17 5.22
CA PHE A 123 -4.63 -18.53 5.75
C PHE A 123 -5.37 -19.51 4.81
N TYR A 124 -6.10 -18.97 3.82
CA TYR A 124 -6.88 -19.69 2.83
C TYR A 124 -6.97 -18.83 1.56
N ASP A 125 -7.28 -19.46 0.43
CA ASP A 125 -7.52 -18.74 -0.83
C ASP A 125 -8.72 -17.79 -0.67
N ILE A 126 -8.48 -16.49 -0.83
CA ILE A 126 -9.55 -15.48 -0.77
C ILE A 126 -9.76 -14.90 -2.18
N VAL A 127 -10.95 -15.10 -2.74
CA VAL A 127 -11.35 -14.45 -3.98
C VAL A 127 -11.94 -13.08 -3.67
N VAL A 128 -11.30 -12.02 -4.13
CA VAL A 128 -11.78 -10.64 -4.00
C VAL A 128 -12.16 -10.10 -5.37
N LYS A 129 -13.44 -9.76 -5.53
CA LYS A 129 -13.92 -8.92 -6.63
C LYS A 129 -13.65 -7.46 -6.29
N TYR A 130 -13.04 -6.72 -7.20
CA TYR A 130 -12.63 -5.34 -6.96
C TYR A 130 -13.08 -4.41 -8.08
N GLU A 131 -13.35 -3.15 -7.72
CA GLU A 131 -13.57 -2.03 -8.65
C GLU A 131 -12.78 -0.82 -8.14
N PHE A 132 -11.80 -0.36 -8.91
CA PHE A 132 -11.12 0.91 -8.69
C PHE A 132 -11.79 2.01 -9.49
N SER A 133 -12.08 3.13 -8.84
CA SER A 133 -12.68 4.32 -9.43
C SER A 133 -11.94 5.56 -8.98
N VAL A 134 -12.02 6.61 -9.80
CA VAL A 134 -11.46 7.92 -9.48
C VAL A 134 -12.52 8.99 -9.67
N ARG A 135 -12.54 10.03 -8.82
CA ARG A 135 -13.43 11.17 -9.00
C ARG A 135 -12.78 12.16 -9.98
N LYS A 136 -13.56 12.75 -10.88
CA LYS A 136 -13.04 13.73 -11.86
C LYS A 136 -14.01 14.90 -12.06
N LYS A 137 -13.50 16.06 -12.48
CA LYS A 137 -14.32 17.17 -12.96
C LYS A 137 -14.94 16.86 -14.35
N PRO A 138 -15.98 17.59 -14.77
CA PRO A 138 -16.70 18.65 -14.04
C PRO A 138 -17.84 18.15 -13.14
N ASP A 139 -18.31 16.91 -13.33
CA ASP A 139 -19.47 16.37 -12.59
C ASP A 139 -19.11 15.85 -11.19
N GLU A 140 -17.82 15.78 -10.88
CA GLU A 140 -17.27 15.25 -9.64
C GLU A 140 -17.84 13.87 -9.29
N ARG A 141 -18.05 13.02 -10.30
CA ARG A 141 -18.51 11.65 -10.11
C ARG A 141 -17.34 10.69 -10.18
N PHE A 142 -17.48 9.57 -9.46
CA PHE A 142 -16.55 8.47 -9.55
C PHE A 142 -16.73 7.73 -10.88
N VAL A 143 -15.67 7.66 -11.66
CA VAL A 143 -15.59 6.89 -12.90
C VAL A 143 -14.75 5.65 -12.64
N MET A 144 -15.29 4.48 -13.01
CA MET A 144 -14.58 3.21 -12.92
C MET A 144 -13.36 3.22 -13.85
N LYS A 145 -12.22 2.80 -13.32
CA LYS A 145 -10.95 2.66 -14.04
C LYS A 145 -10.60 1.20 -14.28
N GLN A 146 -10.82 0.35 -13.29
CA GLN A 146 -10.51 -1.07 -13.38
C GLN A 146 -11.52 -1.87 -12.55
N THR A 147 -11.87 -3.07 -13.03
CA THR A 147 -12.62 -4.07 -12.27
C THR A 147 -12.06 -5.46 -12.55
N GLY A 148 -12.31 -6.40 -11.65
CA GLY A 148 -11.90 -7.79 -11.83
C GLY A 148 -12.16 -8.65 -10.61
N ALA A 149 -11.63 -9.86 -10.65
CA ALA A 149 -11.57 -10.77 -9.52
C ALA A 149 -10.13 -11.27 -9.38
N TRP A 150 -9.68 -11.41 -8.14
CA TRP A 150 -8.34 -11.88 -7.83
C TRP A 150 -8.37 -12.85 -6.67
N THR A 151 -7.58 -13.92 -6.77
CA THR A 151 -7.42 -14.88 -5.68
C THR A 151 -6.12 -14.60 -4.95
N PHE A 152 -6.21 -14.16 -3.69
CA PHE A 152 -5.08 -14.05 -2.79
C PHE A 152 -4.73 -15.45 -2.28
N LYS A 153 -3.64 -16.01 -2.81
CA LYS A 153 -2.99 -17.25 -2.35
C LYS A 153 -1.65 -16.93 -1.69
N ASP A 154 -0.60 -16.86 -2.50
CA ASP A 154 0.77 -16.46 -2.09
C ASP A 154 1.08 -15.00 -2.44
N SER A 155 0.34 -14.41 -3.38
CA SER A 155 0.50 -13.00 -3.73
C SER A 155 -0.10 -12.13 -2.63
N LYS A 156 0.71 -11.18 -2.15
CA LYS A 156 0.32 -10.20 -1.13
C LYS A 156 -0.34 -8.96 -1.73
N THR A 157 -0.33 -8.81 -3.05
CA THR A 157 -0.76 -7.59 -3.72
C THR A 157 -1.49 -7.85 -5.03
N LEU A 158 -2.50 -7.05 -5.29
CA LEU A 158 -3.28 -6.96 -6.53
C LEU A 158 -3.31 -5.50 -6.95
N GLY A 159 -3.16 -5.16 -8.22
CA GLY A 159 -3.40 -3.79 -8.64
C GLY A 159 -3.16 -3.52 -10.11
N ILE A 160 -3.08 -2.23 -10.42
CA ILE A 160 -2.82 -1.72 -11.75
C ILE A 160 -1.62 -0.77 -11.70
N ASN A 161 -0.72 -0.89 -12.68
CA ASN A 161 0.51 -0.09 -12.75
C ASN A 161 0.27 1.35 -13.24
N ASP A 162 -0.77 1.55 -14.05
CA ASP A 162 -1.19 2.86 -14.57
C ASP A 162 -2.72 2.98 -14.49
N LEU A 163 -3.22 3.52 -13.38
CA LEU A 163 -4.64 3.68 -13.11
C LEU A 163 -5.29 4.73 -14.02
N PHE A 164 -4.55 5.75 -14.43
CA PHE A 164 -5.08 6.90 -15.15
C PHE A 164 -4.89 6.80 -16.66
N VAL A 165 -4.04 5.87 -17.12
CA VAL A 165 -3.63 5.72 -18.52
C VAL A 165 -2.95 7.00 -19.01
N MET A 166 -2.07 7.55 -18.16
CA MET A 166 -1.34 8.79 -18.42
C MET A 166 -0.09 8.89 -17.58
N THR A 167 0.87 9.70 -18.04
CA THR A 167 2.09 9.96 -17.31
C THR A 167 1.81 10.72 -16.02
N TRP A 168 2.70 10.54 -15.04
CA TRP A 168 2.65 11.21 -13.74
C TRP A 168 2.54 12.73 -13.89
N SER A 169 3.40 13.34 -14.73
CA SER A 169 3.38 14.78 -14.99
C SER A 169 2.04 15.25 -15.55
N SER A 170 1.42 14.47 -16.43
CA SER A 170 0.09 14.79 -16.97
C SER A 170 -0.99 14.70 -15.90
N LEU A 171 -0.91 13.69 -15.02
CA LEU A 171 -1.82 13.54 -13.89
C LEU A 171 -1.74 14.75 -12.95
N MET A 172 -0.53 15.20 -12.59
CA MET A 172 -0.32 16.35 -11.70
C MET A 172 -0.91 17.65 -12.24
N ALA A 173 -1.04 17.80 -13.56
CA ALA A 173 -1.66 18.95 -14.22
C ALA A 173 -3.13 18.72 -14.62
N SER A 174 -3.73 17.61 -14.22
CA SER A 174 -5.04 17.19 -14.69
C SER A 174 -6.20 17.66 -13.80
N ASP A 175 -7.39 17.61 -14.38
CA ASP A 175 -8.67 17.84 -13.71
C ASP A 175 -9.12 16.71 -12.76
N PHE A 176 -8.26 15.72 -12.49
CA PHE A 176 -8.49 14.72 -11.45
C PHE A 176 -8.24 15.27 -10.04
N PHE A 177 -7.49 16.36 -9.91
CA PHE A 177 -7.34 17.08 -8.64
C PHE A 177 -8.54 18.02 -8.41
N ILE A 178 -9.42 17.63 -7.50
CA ILE A 178 -10.59 18.41 -7.09
C ILE A 178 -10.24 19.07 -5.76
N SER A 179 -10.22 20.41 -5.74
CA SER A 179 -9.81 21.18 -4.56
C SER A 179 -8.44 20.75 -3.98
N GLY A 180 -7.49 20.42 -4.86
CA GLY A 180 -6.14 19.98 -4.48
C GLY A 180 -6.05 18.53 -3.99
N MET A 181 -7.11 17.73 -4.14
CA MET A 181 -7.15 16.32 -3.73
C MET A 181 -7.45 15.39 -4.91
N LEU A 182 -6.74 14.27 -4.95
CA LEU A 182 -7.01 13.13 -5.81
C LEU A 182 -7.89 12.14 -5.04
N HIS A 183 -9.13 11.95 -5.49
CA HIS A 183 -10.07 11.07 -4.81
C HIS A 183 -10.12 9.69 -5.47
N LEU A 184 -9.68 8.67 -4.74
CA LEU A 184 -9.70 7.27 -5.16
C LEU A 184 -10.76 6.50 -4.39
N ARG A 185 -11.34 5.50 -5.04
CA ARG A 185 -12.29 4.57 -4.41
C ARG A 185 -12.02 3.15 -4.84
N ALA A 186 -12.04 2.23 -3.88
CA ALA A 186 -12.08 0.80 -4.13
C ALA A 186 -13.40 0.22 -3.59
N LYS A 187 -14.17 -0.46 -4.43
CA LYS A 187 -15.24 -1.36 -3.97
C LYS A 187 -14.72 -2.78 -3.98
N LEU A 188 -14.87 -3.50 -2.88
CA LEU A 188 -14.31 -4.82 -2.67
C LEU A 188 -15.40 -5.77 -2.20
N THR A 189 -15.43 -6.98 -2.74
CA THR A 189 -16.38 -8.02 -2.33
C THR A 189 -15.68 -9.37 -2.27
N ILE A 190 -15.83 -10.09 -1.17
CA ILE A 190 -15.35 -11.47 -1.04
C ILE A 190 -16.35 -12.40 -1.72
N GLY A 191 -15.84 -13.28 -2.58
CA GLY A 191 -16.57 -14.34 -3.27
C GLY A 191 -16.82 -15.58 -2.40
#